data_AF-A0A0L0BG64-F1
#
_entry.id   AF-A0A0L0BG64-F1
#
_cell.length_a   1.000
_cell.length_b   1.000
_cell.length_c   1.000
_cell.angle_alpha   90.00
_cell.angle_beta   90.00
_cell.angle_gamma   90.00
#
_symmetry.space_group_name_H-M   'P 1'
#
loop_
_entity.id
_entity.type
_entity.pdbx_description
1 polymer ?
#
loop_
_entity_poly.entity_id
_entity_poly.type
_entity_poly.pdbx_seq_one_letter_code
_entity_poly.pdbx_strand_id
1 'polypeptide(L)'
;MVRQGNAATSCGEFVLGQGEELLAEAVACLSAATEKEEAELAWSRPTTEGDLIVYFAYVASWNQGVVLSMTNEFDSYGGDHGWASLSCPDATTATRPESIGECNELVEG
;
A
#
# COMPACT_ATOMS: atom_id res chain seq x y z
N MET A 1 -10.60 -9.81 -7.09
CA MET A 1 -9.31 -9.12 -7.16
C MET A 1 -9.61 -7.65 -7.16
N VAL A 2 -9.30 -6.98 -6.05
CA VAL A 2 -9.49 -5.53 -5.92
C VAL A 2 -8.14 -4.94 -6.27
N ARG A 3 -8.08 -4.15 -7.35
CA ARG A 3 -6.87 -3.48 -7.81
C ARG A 3 -7.11 -1.98 -7.82
N GLN A 4 -6.12 -1.22 -7.40
CA GLN A 4 -6.17 0.24 -7.48
C GLN A 4 -5.48 0.73 -8.75
N GLY A 5 -4.42 0.03 -9.20
CA GLY A 5 -3.74 0.23 -10.46
C GLY A 5 -4.13 -0.79 -11.55
N ASN A 6 -3.64 -0.56 -12.76
CA ASN A 6 -3.79 -1.45 -13.92
C ASN A 6 -2.63 -2.46 -14.04
N ALA A 7 -1.87 -2.71 -12.96
CA ALA A 7 -0.71 -3.58 -12.97
C ALA A 7 -1.03 -4.97 -13.55
N ALA A 8 -0.24 -5.43 -14.51
CA ALA A 8 -0.36 -6.78 -15.03
C ALA A 8 0.12 -7.82 -13.98
N THR A 9 1.14 -7.46 -13.20
CA THR A 9 1.78 -8.31 -12.19
C THR A 9 1.20 -8.06 -10.80
N SER A 10 0.92 -9.12 -10.04
CA SER A 10 0.43 -9.04 -8.66
C SER A 10 1.46 -9.66 -7.72
N CYS A 11 1.90 -8.91 -6.71
CA CYS A 11 2.76 -9.36 -5.62
C CYS A 11 1.98 -9.94 -4.43
N GLY A 12 0.64 -9.91 -4.49
CA GLY A 12 -0.25 -10.64 -3.58
C GLY A 12 -1.41 -9.78 -3.05
N GLU A 13 -2.36 -10.47 -2.41
CA GLU A 13 -3.47 -9.87 -1.69
C GLU A 13 -3.49 -10.50 -0.28
N PHE A 14 -3.45 -9.68 0.77
CA PHE A 14 -3.35 -10.16 2.15
C PHE A 14 -4.39 -9.53 3.09
N VAL A 15 -4.94 -10.32 4.01
CA VAL A 15 -5.73 -9.83 5.14
C VAL A 15 -4.87 -10.05 6.38
N LEU A 16 -4.35 -8.97 6.95
CA LEU A 16 -3.47 -9.01 8.11
C LEU A 16 -4.28 -8.87 9.39
N GLY A 17 -3.84 -9.56 10.44
CA GLY A 17 -4.24 -9.31 11.83
C GLY A 17 -3.54 -8.09 12.45
N GLN A 18 -3.92 -7.76 13.69
CA GLN A 18 -3.22 -6.72 14.45
C GLN A 18 -1.78 -7.15 14.75
N GLY A 19 -0.82 -6.32 14.35
CA GLY A 19 0.61 -6.58 14.56
C GLY A 19 1.22 -7.58 13.60
N GLU A 20 0.46 -8.11 12.64
CA GLU A 20 1.01 -8.94 11.56
C GLU A 20 1.72 -8.07 10.51
N GLU A 21 2.73 -8.67 9.89
CA GLU A 21 3.52 -8.08 8.81
C GLU A 21 3.23 -8.78 7.50
N LEU A 22 3.45 -8.07 6.40
CA LEU A 22 3.46 -8.67 5.06
C LEU A 22 4.57 -9.71 4.94
N LEU A 23 4.31 -10.73 4.13
CA LEU A 23 5.32 -11.73 3.81
C LEU A 23 6.52 -11.08 3.10
N ALA A 24 7.73 -11.45 3.50
CA ALA A 24 8.95 -10.87 2.96
C ALA A 24 9.05 -11.08 1.43
N GLU A 25 8.54 -12.19 0.91
CA GLU A 25 8.46 -12.47 -0.53
C GLU A 25 7.55 -11.50 -1.29
N ALA A 26 6.48 -11.00 -0.67
CA ALA A 26 5.57 -10.05 -1.30
C ALA A 26 6.24 -8.67 -1.43
N VAL A 27 6.95 -8.24 -0.38
CA VAL A 27 7.72 -7.00 -0.38
C VAL A 27 8.89 -7.09 -1.37
N ALA A 28 9.57 -8.24 -1.42
CA ALA A 28 10.65 -8.50 -2.37
C ALA A 28 10.16 -8.53 -3.82
N CYS A 29 8.96 -9.08 -4.09
CA CYS A 29 8.32 -9.01 -5.39
C CYS A 29 8.14 -7.57 -5.84
N LEU A 30 7.56 -6.72 -4.99
CA LEU A 30 7.31 -5.32 -5.33
C LEU A 30 8.63 -4.57 -5.57
N SER A 31 9.62 -4.80 -4.71
CA SER A 31 10.97 -4.22 -4.83
C SER A 31 11.67 -4.63 -6.12
N ALA A 32 11.47 -5.87 -6.57
CA ALA A 32 12.09 -6.39 -7.78
C ALA A 32 11.46 -5.82 -9.06
N ALA A 33 10.19 -5.41 -8.99
CA ALA A 33 9.43 -4.83 -10.10
C ALA A 33 9.68 -3.33 -10.29
N THR A 34 10.16 -2.62 -9.27
CA THR A 34 10.57 -1.21 -9.34
C THR A 34 11.44 -0.96 -10.58
N GLU A 35 11.05 0.04 -11.39
CA GLU A 35 11.69 0.43 -12.67
C GLU A 35 11.67 -0.62 -13.80
N LYS A 36 11.10 -1.81 -13.60
CA LYS A 36 11.08 -2.88 -14.63
C LYS A 36 9.71 -3.11 -15.23
N GLU A 37 8.70 -3.22 -14.38
CA GLU A 37 7.34 -3.57 -14.78
C GLU A 37 6.31 -2.97 -13.82
N GLU A 38 5.05 -3.01 -14.21
CA GLU A 38 3.95 -2.60 -13.34
C GLU A 38 3.56 -3.76 -12.42
N ALA A 39 3.68 -3.55 -11.11
CA ALA A 39 3.30 -4.53 -10.09
C ALA A 39 2.51 -3.89 -8.95
N GLU A 40 1.60 -4.66 -8.37
CA GLU A 40 0.77 -4.22 -7.26
C GLU A 40 0.78 -5.23 -6.10
N LEU A 41 0.79 -4.71 -4.88
CA LEU A 41 0.58 -5.45 -3.64
C LEU A 41 -0.61 -4.83 -2.89
N ALA A 42 -1.61 -5.62 -2.53
CA ALA A 42 -2.77 -5.14 -1.77
C ALA A 42 -2.85 -5.83 -0.40
N TRP A 43 -3.23 -5.08 0.62
CA TRP A 43 -3.51 -5.66 1.93
C TRP A 43 -4.52 -4.88 2.74
N SER A 44 -5.13 -5.51 3.74
CA SER A 44 -5.91 -4.83 4.76
C SER A 44 -5.32 -5.07 6.14
N ARG A 45 -5.44 -4.08 7.02
CA ARG A 45 -5.06 -4.21 8.43
C ARG A 45 -6.14 -3.62 9.33
N PRO A 46 -6.51 -4.29 10.43
CA PRO A 46 -7.46 -3.74 11.39
C PRO A 46 -6.84 -2.60 12.20
N THR A 47 -7.65 -1.59 12.53
CA THR A 47 -7.42 -0.62 13.61
C THR A 47 -7.42 -1.33 14.96
N THR A 48 -7.18 -0.57 16.04
CA THR A 48 -7.25 -1.11 17.40
C THR A 48 -8.66 -1.61 17.73
N GLU A 49 -9.67 -0.92 17.20
CA GLU A 49 -11.10 -1.17 17.35
C GLU A 49 -11.58 -2.35 16.48
N GLY A 50 -10.77 -2.78 15.51
CA GLY A 50 -11.03 -3.93 14.65
C GLY A 50 -11.54 -3.57 13.25
N ASP A 51 -11.72 -2.29 12.95
CA ASP A 51 -12.17 -1.83 11.64
C ASP A 51 -11.03 -1.85 10.62
N LEU A 52 -11.33 -2.02 9.34
CA LEU A 52 -10.29 -2.25 8.33
C LEU A 52 -9.82 -0.95 7.67
N ILE A 53 -8.50 -0.82 7.55
CA ILE A 53 -7.87 0.07 6.57
C ILE A 53 -7.34 -0.80 5.44
N VAL A 54 -7.63 -0.42 4.19
CA VAL A 54 -7.17 -1.12 2.99
C VAL A 54 -6.06 -0.32 2.34
N TYR A 55 -5.01 -1.01 1.90
CA TYR A 55 -3.79 -0.46 1.33
C TYR A 55 -3.47 -1.11 -0.02
N PHE A 56 -2.87 -0.32 -0.90
CA PHE A 56 -2.37 -0.73 -2.20
C PHE A 56 -1.01 -0.10 -2.41
N ALA A 57 0.02 -0.89 -2.69
CA ALA A 57 1.33 -0.42 -3.09
C ALA A 57 1.57 -0.76 -4.56
N TYR A 58 1.85 0.26 -5.36
CA TYR A 58 1.97 0.17 -6.81
C TYR A 58 3.32 0.72 -7.30
N VAL A 59 3.97 -0.05 -8.17
CA VAL A 59 5.17 0.37 -8.91
C VAL A 59 4.89 0.35 -10.41
N ALA A 60 5.55 1.24 -11.13
CA ALA A 60 5.58 1.30 -12.58
C ALA A 60 6.94 1.82 -13.06
N SER A 61 7.19 1.79 -14.37
CA SER A 61 8.42 2.36 -14.93
C SER A 61 8.41 3.90 -14.97
N TRP A 62 7.24 4.52 -14.81
CA TRP A 62 7.04 5.96 -14.96
C TRP A 62 6.89 6.71 -13.62
N ASN A 63 6.80 6.01 -12.49
CA ASN A 63 6.86 6.60 -11.15
C ASN A 63 8.26 6.36 -10.55
N GLN A 64 8.76 7.33 -9.79
CA GLN A 64 9.93 7.10 -8.93
C GLN A 64 9.44 6.52 -7.60
N GLY A 65 9.97 5.36 -7.22
CA GLY A 65 9.62 4.69 -5.97
C GLY A 65 8.28 3.96 -6.05
N VAL A 66 7.52 4.03 -4.96
CA VAL A 66 6.26 3.29 -4.77
C VAL A 66 5.13 4.27 -4.48
N VAL A 67 4.01 4.11 -5.19
CA VAL A 67 2.76 4.80 -4.85
C VAL A 67 2.01 3.94 -3.85
N LEU A 68 1.82 4.45 -2.63
CA LEU A 68 1.01 3.84 -1.59
C LEU A 68 -0.34 4.54 -1.53
N SER A 69 -1.41 3.81 -1.82
CA SER A 69 -2.79 4.30 -1.68
C SER A 69 -3.46 3.57 -0.53
N MET A 70 -4.24 4.29 0.26
CA MET A 70 -4.99 3.72 1.38
C MET A 70 -6.38 4.31 1.49
N THR A 71 -7.31 3.52 2.04
CA THR A 71 -8.65 3.97 2.35
C THR A 71 -9.11 3.45 3.71
N ASN A 72 -9.76 4.34 4.46
CA ASN A 72 -10.38 4.09 5.75
C ASN A 72 -11.93 4.13 5.65
N GLU A 73 -12.49 3.89 4.46
CA GLU A 73 -13.95 3.85 4.25
C GLU A 73 -14.66 2.78 5.09
N PHE A 74 -13.91 1.80 5.59
CA PHE A 74 -14.39 0.72 6.45
C PHE A 74 -14.12 0.95 7.94
N ASP A 75 -13.51 2.10 8.31
CA ASP A 75 -13.25 2.53 9.68
C ASP A 75 -14.47 3.24 10.26
N SER A 76 -15.38 2.52 10.94
CA SER A 76 -16.68 3.07 11.36
C SER A 76 -16.55 4.12 12.47
N TYR A 77 -15.46 4.09 13.23
CA TYR A 77 -15.19 5.02 14.32
C TYR A 77 -14.07 6.01 14.00
N GLY A 78 -13.50 5.92 12.80
CA GLY A 78 -12.52 6.85 12.26
C GLY A 78 -13.06 8.27 12.12
N GLY A 79 -12.14 9.22 11.92
CA GLY A 79 -12.48 10.60 11.56
C GLY A 79 -13.02 10.69 10.13
N ASP A 80 -12.53 11.65 9.35
CA ASP A 80 -12.93 11.76 7.94
C ASP A 80 -12.57 10.47 7.17
N HIS A 81 -13.55 9.89 6.47
CA HIS A 81 -13.36 8.76 5.57
C HIS A 81 -12.90 9.24 4.20
N GLY A 82 -12.08 8.44 3.55
CA GLY A 82 -11.76 8.65 2.15
C GLY A 82 -10.54 7.88 1.68
N TRP A 83 -9.88 8.47 0.70
CA TRP A 83 -8.67 7.96 0.07
C TRP A 83 -7.51 8.90 0.32
N ALA A 84 -6.35 8.33 0.55
CA ALA A 84 -5.08 9.04 0.57
C ALA A 84 -4.06 8.30 -0.31
N SER A 85 -3.21 9.06 -0.99
CA SER A 85 -2.10 8.51 -1.77
C SER A 85 -0.80 9.20 -1.39
N LEU A 86 0.24 8.38 -1.21
CA LEU A 86 1.57 8.77 -0.79
C LEU A 86 2.60 8.26 -1.82
N SER A 87 3.69 9.01 -1.97
CA SER A 87 4.89 8.59 -2.69
C SER A 87 5.97 8.20 -1.70
N CYS A 88 6.37 6.94 -1.73
CA CYS A 88 7.37 6.35 -0.87
C CYS A 88 8.65 6.05 -1.65
N PRO A 89 9.84 6.19 -1.04
CA PRO A 89 11.12 5.96 -1.73
C PRO A 89 11.28 4.51 -2.18
N ASP A 90 10.77 3.54 -1.42
CA ASP A 90 10.87 2.12 -1.75
C ASP A 90 9.72 1.29 -1.14
N ALA A 91 9.67 0.01 -1.51
CA ALA A 91 8.64 -0.92 -1.06
C ALA A 91 8.70 -1.22 0.44
N THR A 92 9.88 -1.15 1.06
CA THR A 92 10.01 -1.37 2.50
C THR A 92 9.36 -0.22 3.27
N THR A 93 9.65 1.02 2.87
CA THR A 93 9.02 2.21 3.46
C THR A 93 7.50 2.20 3.24
N ALA A 94 7.03 1.82 2.04
CA ALA A 94 5.60 1.78 1.72
C ALA A 94 4.79 0.71 2.47
N THR A 95 5.43 -0.38 2.93
CA THR A 95 4.73 -1.54 3.51
C THR A 95 4.86 -1.63 5.02
N ARG A 96 5.66 -0.76 5.64
CA ARG A 96 5.91 -0.73 7.08
C ARG A 96 5.22 0.45 7.76
N PRO A 97 4.25 0.22 8.67
CA PRO A 97 3.50 1.29 9.33
C PRO A 97 4.40 2.35 10.00
N GLU A 98 5.48 1.92 10.63
CA GLU A 98 6.43 2.79 11.31
C GLU A 98 7.25 3.69 10.37
N SER A 99 7.30 3.34 9.08
CA SER A 99 8.07 4.05 8.05
C SER A 99 7.20 4.93 7.15
N ILE A 100 5.86 4.86 7.26
CA ILE A 100 4.94 5.65 6.41
C ILE A 100 5.19 7.16 6.53
N GLY A 101 5.68 7.63 7.68
CA GLY A 101 6.05 9.05 7.88
C GLY A 101 7.21 9.54 7.01
N GLU A 102 7.92 8.65 6.32
CA GLU A 102 8.96 8.97 5.35
C GLU A 102 8.41 9.11 3.91
N CYS A 103 7.14 8.76 3.68
CA CYS A 103 6.45 9.00 2.42
C CYS A 103 5.93 10.44 2.33
N ASN A 104 5.79 10.94 1.12
CA ASN A 104 5.25 12.28 0.85
C ASN A 104 3.82 12.18 0.34
N GLU A 105 2.92 13.07 0.78
CA GLU A 105 1.57 13.16 0.20
C GLU A 105 1.66 13.46 -1.30
N LEU A 106 0.92 12.68 -2.10
CA LEU A 106 0.69 13.02 -3.49
C LEU A 106 -0.42 14.07 -3.52
N VAL A 107 -0.02 15.33 -3.66
CA VAL A 107 -0.98 16.40 -3.94
C VAL A 107 -1.43 16.23 -5.40
N GLU A 108 -2.68 15.84 -5.61
CA GLU A 108 -3.29 15.90 -6.94
C GLU A 108 -3.28 17.38 -7.40
N GLY A 109 -2.57 17.64 -8.50
CA GLY A 109 -2.50 18.96 -9.15
C GLY A 109 -3.55 19.12 -10.23
#